data_AF-A0ABD5G3K9-F1
#
_entry.id   AF-A0ABD5G3K9-F1
#
_cell.length_a   1.000
_cell.length_b   1.000
_cell.length_c   1.000
_cell.angle_alpha   90.00
_cell.angle_beta   90.00
_cell.angle_gamma   90.00
#
_symmetry.space_group_name_H-M   'P 1'
#
loop_
_entity.id
_entity.type
_entity.pdbx_description
1 polymer ?
#
loop_
_entity_poly.entity_id
_entity_poly.type
_entity_poly.pdbx_seq_one_letter_code
_entity_poly.pdbx_strand_id
1 'polypeptide(L)' 'MASGALGLLLLPRPSSGAGVASCGSVIAIATVIALFSDAAIAHSGGTDSKGCHANHSTGEYHCH' A
#
# COMPACT_ATOMS: atom_id res chain seq x y z
N MET A 1 11.69 26.32 7.89
CA MET A 1 11.94 25.31 8.94
C MET A 1 11.83 23.96 8.26
N ALA A 2 12.87 23.60 7.53
CA ALA A 2 14.01 22.81 8.01
C ALA A 2 13.62 21.34 8.16
N SER A 3 14.41 20.50 7.48
CA SER A 3 14.56 19.06 7.71
C SER A 3 13.43 18.20 7.09
N GLY A 4 13.68 17.18 6.28
CA GLY A 4 14.90 16.42 6.08
C GLY A 4 15.08 16.00 4.63
N ALA A 5 16.28 16.26 4.13
CA ALA A 5 16.91 15.47 3.10
C ALA A 5 17.07 14.01 3.57
N LEU A 6 17.34 13.13 2.60
CA LEU A 6 18.03 11.85 2.82
C LEU A 6 17.21 10.72 3.46
N GLY A 7 16.12 10.33 2.78
CA GLY A 7 15.52 8.98 2.92
C GLY A 7 15.87 8.02 1.78
N LEU A 8 16.80 8.39 0.88
CA LEU A 8 17.09 7.65 -0.35
C LEU A 8 18.20 6.60 -0.18
N LEU A 9 18.15 5.79 0.88
CA LEU A 9 19.10 4.68 1.07
C LEU A 9 18.45 3.40 1.57
N LEU A 10 17.35 3.00 0.92
CA LEU A 10 16.90 1.61 0.91
C LEU A 10 16.58 1.22 -0.53
N LEU A 11 17.58 1.38 -1.41
CA LEU A 11 17.61 0.60 -2.65
C LEU A 11 17.74 -0.87 -2.24
N PRO A 12 16.82 -1.78 -2.60
CA PRO A 12 17.02 -3.20 -2.37
C PRO A 12 18.27 -3.63 -3.13
N ARG A 13 19.29 -4.14 -2.41
CA ARG A 13 20.42 -4.83 -3.05
C ARG A 13 19.83 -6.04 -3.79
N PRO A 14 20.01 -6.17 -5.11
CA PRO A 14 19.70 -7.42 -5.78
C PRO A 14 20.72 -8.46 -5.30
N SER A 15 20.26 -9.34 -4.41
CA SER A 15 21.02 -10.50 -3.95
C SER A 15 21.39 -11.36 -5.14
N SER A 16 22.69 -11.45 -5.41
CA SER A 16 23.32 -12.36 -6.36
C SER A 16 22.87 -13.80 -6.09
N GLY A 17 21.89 -14.29 -6.84
CA GLY A 17 21.39 -15.65 -6.61
C GLY A 17 20.07 -16.00 -7.28
N ALA A 18 19.88 -15.66 -8.56
CA ALA A 18 18.90 -16.35 -9.38
C ALA A 18 19.41 -16.32 -10.83
N GLY A 19 19.49 -17.51 -11.44
CA GLY A 19 19.99 -17.69 -12.79
C GLY A 19 19.33 -16.74 -13.79
N VAL A 20 20.12 -16.34 -14.77
CA VAL A 20 19.79 -15.61 -16.00
C VAL A 20 18.37 -15.91 -16.53
N ALA A 21 17.37 -15.24 -15.97
CA ALA A 21 16.12 -14.93 -16.63
C ALA A 21 16.30 -13.50 -17.12
N SER A 22 16.48 -13.35 -18.44
CA SER A 22 16.66 -12.11 -19.20
C SER A 22 16.29 -10.84 -18.40
N CYS A 23 17.29 -10.06 -17.98
CA CYS A 23 17.12 -8.88 -17.13
C CYS A 23 16.07 -7.89 -17.67
N GLY A 24 15.85 -7.88 -18.99
CA GLY A 24 14.82 -7.04 -19.61
C GLY A 24 13.40 -7.43 -19.25
N SER A 25 13.11 -8.72 -19.10
CA SER A 25 11.77 -9.21 -18.81
C SER A 25 11.34 -8.90 -17.38
N VAL A 26 12.27 -9.01 -16.41
CA VAL A 26 11.98 -8.71 -15.00
C VAL A 26 11.69 -7.22 -14.81
N ILE A 27 12.41 -6.34 -15.50
CA ILE A 27 12.17 -4.88 -15.45
C ILE A 27 10.80 -4.55 -16.05
N ALA A 28 10.47 -5.12 -17.22
CA ALA A 28 9.17 -4.87 -17.86
C ALA A 28 7.99 -5.28 -16.96
N ILE A 29 8.08 -6.45 -16.33
CA ILE A 29 7.03 -6.94 -15.42
C ILE A 29 6.91 -6.02 -14.19
N ALA A 30 8.02 -5.61 -13.60
CA ALA A 30 8.02 -4.72 -12.44
C ALA A 30 7.43 -3.33 -12.77
N THR A 31 7.73 -2.77 -13.95
CA THR A 31 7.15 -1.50 -14.40
C THR A 31 5.65 -1.59 -14.58
N VAL A 32 5.15 -2.68 -15.18
CA VAL A 32 3.71 -2.89 -15.35
C VAL A 32 3.01 -2.92 -13.99
N ILE A 33 3.49 -3.71 -13.02
CA ILE A 33 2.87 -3.82 -11.70
C ILE A 33 2.82 -2.45 -10.98
N ALA A 34 3.89 -1.67 -11.03
CA ALA A 34 3.96 -0.36 -10.38
C ALA A 34 2.89 0.62 -10.90
N LEU A 35 2.53 0.54 -12.18
CA LEU A 35 1.51 1.40 -12.82
C LEU A 35 0.08 1.10 -12.35
N PHE A 36 -0.19 -0.09 -11.79
CA PHE A 36 -1.52 -0.51 -11.34
C PHE A 36 -1.70 -0.47 -9.81
N SER A 37 -0.81 0.21 -9.08
CA SER A 37 -0.77 0.18 -7.60
C SER A 37 -1.88 0.97 -6.90
N ASP A 38 -2.73 1.70 -7.63
CA ASP A 38 -3.63 2.73 -7.06
C ASP A 38 -5.09 2.27 -6.82
N ALA A 39 -5.39 0.98 -6.97
CA ALA A 39 -6.74 0.46 -6.77
C ALA A 39 -7.11 0.25 -5.28
N ALA A 40 -7.04 1.31 -4.48
CA ALA A 40 -7.58 1.30 -3.13
C ALA A 40 -9.09 1.58 -3.18
N ILE A 41 -9.89 0.51 -3.19
CA ILE A 41 -11.35 0.61 -3.13
C ILE A 41 -11.75 1.01 -1.71
N ALA A 42 -11.88 2.32 -1.47
CA ALA A 42 -12.35 2.83 -0.19
C ALA A 42 -13.83 2.49 -0.02
N HIS A 43 -14.13 1.45 0.75
CA HIS A 43 -15.49 1.15 1.20
C HIS A 43 -15.89 2.14 2.30
N SER A 44 -17.09 2.71 2.22
CA SER A 44 -17.71 3.41 3.35
C SER A 44 -17.89 2.38 4.47
N GLY A 45 -17.16 2.52 5.57
CA GLY A 45 -17.00 1.52 6.64
C GLY A 45 -18.26 1.24 7.47
N GLY A 46 -19.46 1.33 6.89
CA GLY A 46 -20.72 1.10 7.58
C GLY A 46 -21.00 2.11 8.69
N THR A 47 -20.39 3.30 8.62
CA THR A 47 -20.60 4.39 9.56
C THR A 47 -21.72 5.31 9.09
N ASP A 48 -22.44 5.90 10.04
CA ASP A 48 -23.51 6.85 9.78
C ASP A 48 -22.97 8.21 9.30
N SER A 49 -23.86 9.18 9.07
CA SER A 49 -23.48 10.54 8.67
C SER A 49 -22.62 11.28 9.70
N LYS A 50 -22.41 10.71 10.89
CA LYS A 50 -21.59 11.24 11.98
C LYS A 50 -20.27 10.47 12.14
N GLY A 51 -20.01 9.44 11.33
CA GLY A 51 -18.81 8.61 11.44
C GLY A 51 -18.91 7.51 12.51
N CYS A 52 -20.12 7.19 12.96
CA CYS A 52 -20.36 6.23 14.03
C CYS A 52 -20.98 4.92 13.53
N HIS A 53 -20.68 3.81 14.20
CA HIS A 53 -21.12 2.47 13.86
C HIS A 53 -21.72 1.76 15.09
N ALA A 54 -22.90 1.18 14.92
CA ALA A 54 -23.54 0.35 15.93
C ALA A 54 -23.14 -1.13 15.74
N ASN A 55 -22.47 -1.71 16.73
CA ASN A 55 -22.16 -3.12 16.75
C ASN A 55 -23.42 -3.93 17.08
N HIS A 56 -23.94 -4.66 16.09
CA HIS A 56 -25.18 -5.43 16.24
C HIS A 56 -25.05 -6.65 17.17
N SER A 57 -23.83 -7.05 17.53
CA SER A 57 -23.54 -8.19 18.40
C SER A 57 -23.42 -7.79 19.87
N THR A 58 -22.95 -6.57 20.17
CA THR A 58 -22.76 -6.08 21.54
C THR A 58 -23.73 -4.97 21.92
N GLY A 59 -24.38 -4.33 20.95
CA GLY A 59 -25.21 -3.14 21.13
C GLY A 59 -24.41 -1.85 21.32
N GLU A 60 -23.08 -1.89 21.22
CA GLU A 60 -22.24 -0.72 21.45
C GLU A 60 -22.20 0.21 20.24
N TYR A 61 -22.22 1.51 20.51
CA TYR A 61 -22.16 2.55 19.50
C TYR A 61 -20.79 3.21 19.52
N HIS A 62 -20.00 2.95 18.49
CA HIS A 62 -18.64 3.45 18.37
C HIS A 62 -18.57 4.54 17.31
N CYS A 63 -18.22 5.75 17.74
CA CYS A 63 -17.84 6.83 16.85
C CYS A 63 -16.34 6.78 16.57
N HIS A 64 -15.96 6.92 15.31
CA HIS A 64 -14.56 6.99 14.91
C HIS A 64 -14.01 8.41 15.02
#